data_AF-A0A7X6ZUY1-F1
#
_entry.id   AF-A0A7X6ZUY1-F1
#
_cell.length_a   1.000
_cell.length_b   1.000
_cell.length_c   1.000
_cell.angle_alpha   90.00
_cell.angle_beta   90.00
_cell.angle_gamma   90.00
#
_symmetry.space_group_name_H-M   'P 1'
#
loop_
_entity.id
_entity.type
_entity.pdbx_description
1 polymer ?
#
loop_
_entity_poly.entity_id
_entity_poly.type
_entity_poly.pdbx_seq_one_letter_code
_entity_poly.pdbx_strand_id
1 'polypeptide(L)' 'IVLFIAIQQFENAYITPKILGEVIHLHPIVVIMAVLVGGHLFGFAGMLLAVPACGIIKDIAEETIEMLDKEGKKY' A
#
# COMPACT_ATOMS: atom_id res chain seq x y z
N ILE A 1 -11.70 23.36 -18.39
CA ILE A 1 -10.87 22.20 -18.82
C ILE A 1 -9.39 22.43 -18.50
N VAL A 2 -8.75 23.48 -19.02
CA VAL A 2 -7.31 23.75 -18.75
C VAL A 2 -6.98 23.91 -17.26
N LEU A 3 -7.77 24.70 -16.52
CA LEU A 3 -7.62 24.85 -15.07
C LEU A 3 -7.79 23.51 -14.32
N PHE A 4 -8.78 22.72 -14.72
CA PHE A 4 -9.04 21.40 -14.13
C PHE A 4 -7.87 20.44 -14.35
N ILE A 5 -7.31 20.40 -15.57
CA ILE A 5 -6.12 19.60 -15.88
C ILE A 5 -4.93 20.07 -15.05
N ALA A 6 -4.71 21.38 -14.91
CA ALA A 6 -3.62 21.92 -14.12
C ALA A 6 -3.72 21.52 -12.63
N ILE A 7 -4.93 21.57 -12.06
CA ILE A 7 -5.20 21.12 -10.68
C ILE A 7 -4.98 19.62 -10.55
N GLN A 8 -5.51 18.81 -11.47
CA GLN A 8 -5.31 17.35 -11.48
C GLN A 8 -3.82 16.99 -11.55
N GLN A 9 -3.03 17.66 -12.39
CA GLN A 9 -1.59 17.39 -12.47
C GLN A 9 -0.88 17.73 -11.17
N PHE A 10 -1.26 18.84 -10.51
CA PHE A 10 -0.71 19.21 -9.21
C PHE A 10 -1.10 18.20 -8.12
N GLU A 11 -2.35 17.76 -8.08
CA GLU A 11 -2.81 16.73 -7.15
C GLU A 11 -2.02 15.43 -7.33
N ASN A 12 -1.98 14.91 -8.56
CA ASN A 12 -1.29 13.65 -8.85
C ASN A 12 0.23 13.72 -8.62
N ALA A 13 0.85 14.89 -8.84
CA ALA A 13 2.29 15.06 -8.67
C ALA A 13 2.72 15.30 -7.21
N TYR A 14 1.88 15.96 -6.38
CA TYR A 14 2.28 16.39 -5.04
C TYR A 14 1.37 15.87 -3.92
N ILE A 15 0.05 15.98 -4.09
CA ILE A 15 -0.91 15.66 -3.02
C ILE A 15 -1.06 14.15 -2.88
N THR A 16 -1.29 13.46 -4.00
CA THR A 16 -1.44 12.01 -4.10
C THR A 16 -0.23 11.28 -3.50
N PRO A 17 1.04 11.49 -3.94
CA PRO A 17 2.17 10.79 -3.35
C PRO A 17 2.47 11.18 -1.89
N LYS A 18 2.13 12.40 -1.44
CA LYS A 18 2.27 12.77 -0.03
C LYS A 18 1.31 11.98 0.86
N ILE A 19 0.05 11.89 0.46
CA ILE A 19 -0.98 11.14 1.20
C ILE A 19 -0.72 9.64 1.10
N LEU A 20 -0.51 9.10 -0.10
CA LEU A 20 -0.21 7.67 -0.30
C LEU A 20 1.12 7.27 0.33
N GLY A 21 2.10 8.15 0.32
CA GLY A 21 3.38 7.96 1.00
C GLY A 21 3.22 7.79 2.50
N GLU A 22 2.33 8.54 3.14
CA GLU A 22 1.99 8.37 4.57
C GLU A 22 1.13 7.13 4.85
N VAL A 23 0.25 6.76 3.91
CA VAL A 23 -0.79 5.73 4.15
C VAL A 23 -0.33 4.31 3.74
N ILE A 24 0.56 4.18 2.76
CA ILE A 24 1.01 2.89 2.26
C ILE A 24 2.52 2.93 2.04
N HIS A 25 3.27 2.65 3.11
CA HIS A 25 4.70 2.30 3.02
C HIS A 25 4.91 0.92 2.37
N LEU A 26 4.09 0.55 1.38
CA LEU A 26 4.28 -0.66 0.61
C LEU A 26 5.24 -0.38 -0.53
N HIS A 27 6.26 -1.22 -0.65
CA HIS A 27 7.15 -1.13 -1.80
C HIS A 27 6.35 -1.41 -3.10
N PRO A 28 6.42 -0.54 -4.13
CA PRO A 28 5.60 -0.68 -5.35
C PRO A 28 5.69 -2.06 -6.01
N ILE A 29 6.87 -2.70 -5.95
CA ILE A 29 7.06 -4.06 -6.46
C ILE A 29 6.16 -5.09 -5.77
N VAL A 30 5.91 -4.96 -4.47
CA VAL A 30 5.09 -5.90 -3.68
C VAL A 30 3.64 -5.79 -4.14
N VAL A 31 3.16 -4.57 -4.37
CA VAL A 31 1.81 -4.32 -4.90
C VAL A 31 1.65 -4.95 -6.28
N ILE A 32 2.60 -4.71 -7.19
CA ILE A 32 2.56 -5.28 -8.55
C ILE A 32 2.55 -6.82 -8.49
N MET A 33 3.43 -7.41 -7.68
CA MET A 33 3.51 -8.86 -7.52
C MET A 33 2.21 -9.43 -6.93
N ALA A 34 1.63 -8.78 -5.92
CA ALA A 34 0.37 -9.20 -5.32
C ALA A 34 -0.80 -9.12 -6.31
N VAL A 35 -0.86 -8.07 -7.15
CA VAL A 35 -1.88 -7.93 -8.20
C VAL A 35 -1.73 -9.03 -9.24
N LEU A 36 -0.51 -9.35 -9.68
CA LEU A 36 -0.26 -10.41 -10.64
C LEU A 36 -0.64 -11.79 -10.07
N VAL A 37 -0.22 -12.08 -8.84
CA VAL A 37 -0.54 -13.35 -8.15
C VAL A 37 -2.04 -13.45 -7.87
N GLY A 38 -2.66 -12.41 -7.32
CA GLY A 38 -4.10 -12.36 -7.07
C GLY A 38 -4.90 -12.49 -8.37
N GLY A 39 -4.45 -11.83 -9.43
CA GLY A 39 -5.02 -11.95 -10.77
C GLY A 39 -4.92 -13.35 -11.36
N HIS A 40 -3.81 -14.04 -11.14
CA HIS A 40 -3.66 -15.42 -11.58
C HIS A 40 -4.56 -16.40 -10.80
N LEU A 41 -4.73 -16.19 -9.49
CA LEU A 41 -5.49 -17.09 -8.61
C LEU A 41 -7.01 -16.90 -8.70
N PHE A 42 -7.48 -15.64 -8.71
CA PHE A 42 -8.90 -15.29 -8.60
C PHE A 42 -9.38 -14.36 -9.72
N GLY A 43 -8.58 -14.16 -10.76
CA GLY A 43 -8.93 -13.30 -11.89
C GLY A 43 -9.09 -11.84 -11.46
N PHE A 44 -10.08 -11.16 -12.05
CA PHE A 44 -10.33 -9.74 -11.76
C PHE A 44 -10.58 -9.44 -10.28
N ALA A 45 -11.31 -10.31 -9.58
CA ALA A 45 -11.58 -10.15 -8.16
C ALA A 45 -10.28 -10.16 -7.34
N GLY A 46 -9.34 -11.04 -7.68
CA GLY A 46 -8.03 -11.10 -7.02
C GLY A 46 -7.16 -9.89 -7.29
N MET A 47 -7.21 -9.31 -8.50
CA MET A 47 -6.53 -8.04 -8.79
C MET A 47 -7.08 -6.88 -7.96
N LEU A 48 -8.41 -6.81 -7.82
CA LEU A 48 -9.09 -5.76 -7.06
C LEU A 48 -8.75 -5.83 -5.56
N LEU A 49 -8.69 -7.04 -5.00
CA LEU A 49 -8.47 -7.26 -3.58
C LEU A 49 -6.98 -7.34 -3.19
N ALA A 50 -6.05 -7.45 -4.15
CA ALA A 50 -4.63 -7.61 -3.88
C ALA A 50 -4.04 -6.44 -3.06
N VAL A 51 -4.38 -5.19 -3.43
CA VAL A 51 -3.87 -3.99 -2.75
C VAL A 51 -4.33 -3.90 -1.29
N PRO A 52 -5.65 -3.95 -0.98
CA PRO A 52 -6.09 -3.90 0.41
C PRO A 52 -5.61 -5.10 1.24
N ALA A 53 -5.54 -6.30 0.66
CA ALA A 53 -5.01 -7.47 1.35
C ALA A 53 -3.55 -7.28 1.75
N CYS A 54 -2.72 -6.73 0.86
CA CYS A 54 -1.33 -6.41 1.15
C CYS A 54 -1.17 -5.37 2.27
N GLY A 55 -2.02 -4.34 2.30
CA GLY A 55 -2.03 -3.35 3.38
C GLY A 55 -2.29 -3.99 4.73
N ILE A 56 -3.35 -4.80 4.82
CA ILE A 56 -3.72 -5.50 6.07
C ILE A 56 -2.60 -6.43 6.55
N ILE A 57 -1.99 -7.20 5.64
CA ILE A 57 -0.88 -8.10 6.01
C ILE A 57 0.32 -7.33 6.54
N LYS A 58 0.67 -6.20 5.91
CA LYS A 58 1.78 -5.35 6.36
C LYS A 58 1.50 -4.79 7.74
N ASP A 59 0.31 -4.24 7.97
CA ASP A 59 -0.03 -3.61 9.24
C ASP A 59 0.05 -4.63 10.39
N ILE A 60 -0.49 -5.84 10.19
CA ILE A 60 -0.40 -6.93 11.17
C ILE A 60 1.06 -7.35 11.41
N ALA A 61 1.87 -7.45 10.34
CA ALA A 61 3.26 -7.85 10.45
C ALA A 61 4.10 -6.81 11.23
N GLU A 62 3.89 -5.52 10.96
CA GLU A 62 4.56 -4.44 11.69
C GLU A 62 4.14 -4.42 13.16
N GLU A 63 2.85 -4.55 13.46
CA GLU A 63 2.36 -4.63 14.83
C GLU A 63 2.95 -5.84 15.58
N THR A 64 3.05 -6.99 14.93
CA THR A 64 3.65 -8.20 15.51
C THR A 64 5.14 -8.02 15.78
N ILE A 65 5.88 -7.39 14.86
CA ILE A 65 7.32 -7.11 15.02
C ILE A 65 7.55 -6.13 16.18
N GLU A 66 6.72 -5.08 16.29
CA GLU A 66 6.81 -4.13 17.41
C GLU A 66 6.55 -4.78 18.76
N MET A 67 5.62 -5.75 18.85
CA MET A 67 5.37 -6.51 20.07
C MET A 67 6.60 -7.32 20.49
N LEU A 68 7.28 -7.97 19.54
CA LEU A 68 8.50 -8.75 19.80
C LEU A 68 9.69 -7.87 20.23
N ASP A 69 9.87 -6.69 19.63
CA ASP A 69 10.93 -5.75 20.04
C ASP A 69 10.71 -5.21 21.47
N LYS A 70 9.46 -4.99 21.87
CA LYS A 70 9.11 -4.55 23.24
C LYS A 70 9.40 -5.62 24.29
N GLU A 71 9.23 -6.90 23.97
CA GLU A 71 9.58 -8.00 24.89
C GLU A 71 11.09 -8.19 25.01
N GLY A 72 11.85 -8.01 23.93
CA GLY A 72 13.32 -8.12 23.92
C GLY A 72 14.05 -7.03 24.71
N LYS A 73 13.49 -5.81 24.80
CA LYS A 73 14.07 -4.70 25.58
C LYS A 73 13.77 -4.73 27.08
N LYS A 74 13.00 -5.72 27.55
CA LYS A 74 12.63 -5.86 28.97
C LYS A 74 13.67 -6.63 29.80
N TYR A 75 14.73 -7.14 29.17
CA TYR A 75 15.83 -7.87 29.82
C TYR A 75 17.18 -7.20 29.54
#